data_AF-A0A1H0V7I7-F1
#
_entry.id   AF-A0A1H0V7I7-F1
#
_cell.length_a   1.000
_cell.length_b   1.000
_cell.length_c   1.000
_cell.angle_alpha   90.00
_cell.angle_beta   90.00
_cell.angle_gamma   90.00
#
_symmetry.space_group_name_H-M   'P 1'
#
loop_
_entity.id
_entity.type
_entity.pdbx_description
1 polymer ?
#
loop_
_entity_poly.entity_id
_entity_poly.type
_entity_poly.pdbx_seq_one_letter_code
_entity_poly.pdbx_strand_id
1 'polypeptide(L)'
;MTEPSTDTSATAHVYFAPGTAAEQQAALYEGLAGLGVRAEGAVVGGHRSDALTWMVLVVLPLSGFLQECGKNLAQDAYRAVKGLIGGALHRGEEATAEPEPEVQEPVLMLEDTESAVRFAFTPDLPDTAYRQLFDLDLSSSTGRTLRFVAGRNRWE
;
A
#
# COMPACT_ATOMS: atom_id res chain seq x y z
N MET A 1 -24.88 -8.15 -30.56
CA MET A 1 -23.41 -8.27 -30.57
C MET A 1 -22.94 -7.41 -29.42
N THR A 2 -22.88 -8.01 -28.23
CA THR A 2 -22.56 -7.30 -26.99
C THR A 2 -21.06 -7.40 -26.84
N GLU A 3 -20.35 -6.28 -27.02
CA GLU A 3 -18.93 -6.22 -26.76
C GLU A 3 -18.69 -6.62 -25.30
N PRO A 4 -17.73 -7.52 -25.00
CA PRO A 4 -17.38 -7.82 -23.63
C PRO A 4 -16.77 -6.56 -23.04
N SER A 5 -17.40 -6.05 -21.98
CA SER A 5 -16.90 -4.97 -21.14
C SER A 5 -15.40 -5.17 -20.93
N THR A 6 -14.59 -4.20 -21.34
CA THR A 6 -13.17 -4.13 -20.99
C THR A 6 -13.08 -4.25 -19.49
N ASP A 7 -12.65 -5.43 -19.05
CA ASP A 7 -12.15 -5.72 -17.72
C ASP A 7 -11.12 -4.62 -17.43
N THR A 8 -11.55 -3.62 -16.66
CA THR A 8 -10.71 -2.48 -16.30
C THR A 8 -9.82 -2.96 -15.17
N SER A 9 -8.94 -3.92 -15.47
CA SER A 9 -7.90 -4.35 -14.55
C SER A 9 -7.13 -3.10 -14.14
N ALA A 10 -7.31 -2.68 -12.89
CA ALA A 10 -6.58 -1.55 -12.33
C ALA A 10 -5.08 -1.80 -12.53
N THR A 11 -4.38 -0.85 -13.11
CA THR A 11 -2.92 -0.91 -13.26
C THR A 11 -2.28 -0.15 -12.11
N ALA A 12 -1.36 -0.80 -11.41
CA ALA A 12 -0.56 -0.20 -10.35
C ALA A 12 0.87 -0.01 -10.81
N HIS A 13 1.43 1.18 -10.56
CA HIS A 13 2.85 1.45 -10.75
C HIS A 13 3.58 1.28 -9.42
N VAL A 14 4.55 0.39 -9.37
CA VAL A 14 5.30 0.03 -8.16
C VAL A 14 6.73 0.55 -8.28
N TYR A 15 7.10 1.41 -7.35
CA TYR A 15 8.42 2.00 -7.27
C TYR A 15 9.15 1.45 -6.06
N PHE A 16 10.35 0.91 -6.30
CA PHE A 16 11.19 0.35 -5.25
C PHE A 16 12.38 1.25 -4.95
N ALA A 17 12.69 1.38 -3.66
CA ALA A 17 13.93 1.99 -3.23
C ALA A 17 15.14 1.10 -3.64
N PRO A 18 16.33 1.70 -3.85
CA PRO A 18 17.53 0.93 -4.09
C PRO A 18 17.81 -0.02 -2.91
N GLY A 19 17.99 -1.30 -3.19
CA GLY A 19 18.29 -2.32 -2.17
C GLY A 19 17.10 -3.19 -1.74
N THR A 20 15.89 -2.96 -2.27
CA THR A 20 14.76 -3.88 -2.05
C THR A 20 15.05 -5.24 -2.69
N ALA A 21 14.94 -6.33 -1.90
CA ALA A 21 15.24 -7.68 -2.35
C ALA A 21 14.26 -8.16 -3.42
N ALA A 22 14.72 -9.01 -4.35
CA ALA A 22 13.88 -9.51 -5.45
C ALA A 22 12.67 -10.29 -4.94
N GLU A 23 12.82 -10.99 -3.82
CA GLU A 23 11.77 -11.76 -3.15
C GLU A 23 10.66 -10.88 -2.56
N GLN A 24 11.02 -9.66 -2.11
CA GLN A 24 10.07 -8.67 -1.64
C GLN A 24 9.31 -8.06 -2.82
N GLN A 25 10.02 -7.74 -3.92
CA GLN A 25 9.39 -7.25 -5.14
C GLN A 25 8.40 -8.28 -5.70
N ALA A 26 8.80 -9.55 -5.79
CA ALA A 26 7.95 -10.65 -6.24
C ALA A 26 6.72 -10.84 -5.35
N ALA A 27 6.87 -10.81 -4.02
CA ALA A 27 5.75 -10.95 -3.10
C ALA A 27 4.69 -9.86 -3.30
N LEU A 28 5.13 -8.62 -3.54
CA LEU A 28 4.21 -7.52 -3.78
C LEU A 28 3.50 -7.65 -5.13
N TYR A 29 4.21 -8.05 -6.18
CA TYR A 29 3.61 -8.32 -7.48
C TYR A 29 2.60 -9.47 -7.42
N GLU A 30 2.94 -10.58 -6.76
CA GLU A 30 2.02 -11.71 -6.55
C GLU A 30 0.79 -11.29 -5.73
N GLY A 31 0.99 -10.49 -4.69
CA GLY A 31 -0.10 -9.94 -3.89
C GLY A 31 -1.07 -9.09 -4.72
N LEU A 32 -0.53 -8.15 -5.50
CA LEU A 32 -1.33 -7.29 -6.38
C LEU A 32 -2.07 -8.10 -7.45
N ALA A 33 -1.38 -9.07 -8.09
CA ALA A 33 -1.99 -9.96 -9.07
C ALA A 33 -3.10 -10.82 -8.46
N GLY A 34 -2.92 -11.31 -7.23
CA GLY A 34 -3.96 -12.03 -6.49
C GLY A 34 -5.20 -11.20 -6.17
N LEU A 35 -5.08 -9.87 -6.19
CA LEU A 35 -6.19 -8.93 -6.06
C LEU A 35 -6.78 -8.47 -7.41
N GLY A 36 -6.30 -9.03 -8.52
CA GLY A 36 -6.74 -8.64 -9.87
C GLY A 36 -6.08 -7.35 -10.39
N VAL A 37 -5.06 -6.84 -9.71
CA VAL A 37 -4.34 -5.63 -10.12
C VAL A 37 -3.14 -6.01 -10.95
N ARG A 38 -3.03 -5.44 -12.15
CA ARG A 38 -1.82 -5.58 -12.96
C ARG A 38 -0.77 -4.60 -12.45
N ALA A 39 0.37 -5.10 -12.04
CA ALA A 39 1.44 -4.26 -11.52
C ALA A 39 2.59 -4.13 -12.52
N GLU A 40 3.07 -2.91 -12.72
CA GLU A 40 4.28 -2.58 -13.46
C GLU A 40 5.22 -1.88 -12.50
N GLY A 41 6.53 -2.10 -12.57
CA GLY A 41 7.41 -1.42 -11.62
C GLY A 41 8.76 -1.00 -12.15
N ALA A 42 9.34 -0.07 -11.39
CA ALA A 42 10.61 0.55 -11.66
C ALA A 42 11.39 0.74 -10.35
N VAL A 43 12.71 0.59 -10.42
CA VAL A 43 13.59 0.97 -9.31
C VAL A 43 13.91 2.46 -9.47
N VAL A 44 13.55 3.26 -8.48
CA VAL A 44 13.80 4.71 -8.52
C VAL A 44 15.14 4.99 -7.84
N GLY A 45 16.06 5.60 -8.57
CA GLY A 45 17.33 6.07 -8.00
C GLY A 45 17.04 7.03 -6.84
N GLY A 46 17.58 6.71 -5.66
CA GLY A 46 17.14 7.19 -4.35
C GLY A 46 16.55 8.60 -4.31
N HIS A 47 15.22 8.68 -4.43
CA HIS A 47 14.50 9.92 -4.18
C HIS A 47 14.13 9.96 -2.69
N ARG A 48 15.14 10.20 -1.85
CA ARG A 48 14.91 10.64 -0.46
C ARG A 48 14.37 12.06 -0.54
N SER A 49 13.05 12.22 -0.63
CA SER A 49 12.47 13.54 -0.33
C SER A 49 12.54 13.74 1.19
N ASP A 50 12.95 14.93 1.65
CA ASP A 50 13.30 15.27 3.04
C ASP A 50 12.21 14.99 4.11
N ALA A 51 11.02 14.50 3.73
CA ALA A 51 9.91 14.22 4.66
C ALA A 51 9.50 12.73 4.74
N LEU A 52 9.92 11.87 3.79
CA LEU A 52 9.42 10.50 3.68
C LEU A 52 10.51 9.56 3.15
N THR A 53 11.18 8.83 4.05
CA THR A 53 12.02 7.68 3.73
C THR A 53 11.10 6.47 3.54
N TRP A 54 10.76 6.12 2.30
CA TRP A 54 9.93 4.94 1.98
C TRP A 54 10.75 3.88 1.27
N MET A 55 10.41 2.60 1.48
CA MET A 55 11.04 1.46 0.79
C MET A 55 10.29 1.10 -0.50
N VAL A 56 8.96 1.20 -0.48
CA VAL A 56 8.10 0.91 -1.64
C VAL A 56 7.01 1.96 -1.78
N LEU A 57 6.78 2.45 -2.99
CA LEU A 57 5.62 3.28 -3.35
C LEU A 57 4.78 2.54 -4.40
N VAL A 58 3.49 2.38 -4.13
CA VAL A 58 2.52 1.81 -5.07
C VAL A 58 1.55 2.92 -5.46
N VAL A 59 1.49 3.26 -6.73
CA VAL A 59 0.60 4.28 -7.29
C VAL A 59 -0.51 3.58 -8.06
N LEU A 60 -1.76 3.75 -7.66
CA LEU A 60 -2.92 3.05 -8.23
C LEU A 60 -4.21 3.87 -8.06
N PRO A 61 -5.28 3.62 -8.84
CA PRO A 61 -6.61 4.17 -8.55
C PRO A 61 -7.15 3.52 -7.27
N LEU A 62 -6.83 4.09 -6.11
CA LEU A 62 -7.05 3.51 -4.79
C LEU A 62 -8.53 3.36 -4.49
N SER A 63 -9.35 4.34 -4.90
CA SER A 63 -10.81 4.29 -4.79
C SER A 63 -11.38 3.06 -5.52
N GLY A 64 -10.97 2.84 -6.78
CA GLY A 64 -11.37 1.69 -7.58
C GLY A 64 -10.86 0.37 -6.99
N PHE A 65 -9.58 0.33 -6.60
CA PHE A 65 -8.95 -0.84 -5.98
C PHE A 65 -9.66 -1.28 -4.69
N LEU A 66 -9.95 -0.36 -3.78
CA LEU A 66 -10.64 -0.67 -2.52
C LEU A 66 -12.07 -1.13 -2.78
N GLN A 67 -12.76 -0.54 -3.77
CA GLN A 67 -14.08 -0.99 -4.19
C GLN A 67 -14.06 -2.40 -4.79
N GLU A 68 -13.07 -2.72 -5.63
CA GLU A 68 -12.91 -4.06 -6.21
C GLU A 68 -12.58 -5.11 -5.14
N CYS A 69 -11.68 -4.78 -4.21
CA CYS A 69 -11.41 -5.62 -3.05
C CYS A 69 -12.69 -5.86 -2.23
N GLY A 70 -13.47 -4.80 -1.96
CA GLY A 70 -14.74 -4.91 -1.24
C GLY A 70 -15.78 -5.79 -1.97
N LYS A 71 -15.86 -5.71 -3.30
CA LYS A 71 -16.78 -6.53 -4.11
C LYS A 71 -16.36 -8.01 -4.19
N ASN A 72 -15.06 -8.27 -4.37
CA ASN A 72 -14.54 -9.62 -4.60
C ASN A 72 -14.30 -10.41 -3.31
N LEU A 73 -13.99 -9.72 -2.20
CA LEU A 73 -13.57 -10.35 -0.94
C LEU A 73 -14.49 -10.04 0.24
N ALA A 74 -15.49 -9.17 0.07
CA ALA A 74 -16.51 -8.80 1.08
C ALA A 74 -15.95 -8.56 2.49
N GLN A 75 -15.94 -9.59 3.36
CA GLN A 75 -15.45 -9.51 4.74
C GLN A 75 -13.94 -9.69 4.91
N ASP A 76 -13.28 -10.29 3.91
CA ASP A 76 -11.84 -10.57 3.95
C ASP A 76 -11.01 -9.55 3.15
N ALA A 77 -11.65 -8.52 2.57
CA ALA A 77 -10.98 -7.48 1.80
C ALA A 77 -9.85 -6.80 2.59
N TYR A 78 -10.13 -6.38 3.83
CA TYR A 78 -9.10 -5.77 4.69
C TYR A 78 -8.00 -6.76 5.09
N ARG A 79 -8.31 -8.06 5.21
CA ARG A 79 -7.32 -9.09 5.50
C ARG A 79 -6.41 -9.36 4.31
N ALA A 80 -6.96 -9.32 3.10
CA ALA A 80 -6.20 -9.47 1.87
C ALA A 80 -5.25 -8.29 1.67
N VAL A 81 -5.73 -7.05 1.87
CA VAL A 81 -4.89 -5.84 1.85
C VAL A 81 -3.83 -5.88 2.96
N LYS A 82 -4.21 -6.25 4.18
CA LYS A 82 -3.25 -6.45 5.28
C LYS A 82 -2.22 -7.53 4.96
N GLY A 83 -2.62 -8.63 4.33
CA GLY A 83 -1.73 -9.73 3.94
C GLY A 83 -0.74 -9.30 2.86
N LEU A 84 -1.19 -8.52 1.88
CA LEU A 84 -0.35 -7.93 0.85
C LEU A 84 0.69 -6.99 1.46
N ILE A 85 0.24 -6.05 2.30
CA ILE A 85 1.11 -5.07 2.95
C ILE A 85 2.07 -5.80 3.91
N GLY A 86 1.55 -6.68 4.77
CA GLY A 86 2.35 -7.50 5.68
C GLY A 86 3.37 -8.38 4.96
N GLY A 87 3.03 -8.99 3.82
CA GLY A 87 3.97 -9.78 3.01
C GLY A 87 5.10 -8.95 2.40
N ALA A 88 4.80 -7.71 1.99
CA ALA A 88 5.81 -6.76 1.54
C ALA A 88 6.69 -6.23 2.69
N LEU A 89 6.14 -6.14 3.91
CA LEU A 89 6.82 -5.61 5.09
C LEU A 89 7.66 -6.65 5.87
N HIS A 90 7.17 -7.87 6.07
CA HIS A 90 7.77 -8.87 6.98
C HIS A 90 8.84 -9.78 6.35
N ARG A 91 9.04 -9.79 5.03
CA ARG A 91 10.06 -10.68 4.42
C ARG A 91 11.51 -10.17 4.56
N GLY A 92 11.74 -9.08 5.31
CA GLY A 92 13.07 -8.53 5.61
C GLY A 92 13.59 -8.79 7.03
N GLU A 93 12.78 -9.33 7.94
CA GLU A 93 13.09 -9.48 9.37
C GLU A 93 13.80 -10.81 9.73
N GLU A 94 14.73 -11.29 8.89
CA GLU A 94 15.74 -12.26 9.36
C GLU A 94 17.03 -11.57 9.86
N ALA A 95 17.10 -10.24 9.83
CA ALA A 95 18.19 -9.49 10.45
C ALA A 95 17.84 -9.11 11.89
N THR A 96 18.39 -9.91 12.81
CA THR A 96 18.49 -9.66 14.26
C THR A 96 18.84 -8.21 14.59
N ALA A 97 17.92 -7.45 15.18
CA ALA A 97 18.24 -6.30 16.04
C ALA A 97 17.03 -5.97 16.92
N GLU A 98 17.27 -5.80 18.22
CA GLU A 98 16.28 -5.39 19.22
C GLU A 98 15.61 -4.05 18.81
N PRO A 99 14.29 -3.88 18.97
CA PRO A 99 13.64 -2.64 18.57
C PRO A 99 13.93 -1.54 19.60
N GLU A 100 14.81 -0.61 19.25
CA GLU A 100 14.85 0.70 19.89
C GLU A 100 13.54 1.47 19.56
N PRO A 101 12.94 2.20 20.52
CA PRO A 101 11.71 2.94 20.30
C PRO A 101 12.02 4.28 19.62
N GLU A 102 12.61 4.22 18.42
CA GLU A 102 12.75 5.38 17.54
C GLU A 102 11.70 5.33 16.44
N VAL A 103 11.30 6.49 15.95
CA VAL A 103 10.21 6.71 14.99
C VAL A 103 10.39 5.79 13.78
N GLN A 104 9.66 4.67 13.74
CA GLN A 104 9.73 3.74 12.62
C GLN A 104 9.34 4.47 11.33
N GLU A 105 10.30 4.56 10.40
CA GLU A 105 10.08 5.19 9.10
C GLU A 105 9.04 4.38 8.30
N PRO A 106 8.19 5.05 7.48
CA PRO A 106 7.17 4.34 6.71
C PRO A 106 7.82 3.46 5.65
N VAL A 107 7.52 2.16 5.66
CA VAL A 107 8.19 1.21 4.77
C VAL A 107 7.44 1.09 3.43
N LEU A 108 6.11 1.21 3.44
CA LEU A 108 5.28 1.14 2.25
C LEU A 108 4.37 2.37 2.14
N MET A 109 4.23 2.88 0.92
CA MET A 109 3.35 3.99 0.60
C MET A 109 2.36 3.58 -0.49
N LEU A 110 1.08 3.84 -0.27
CA LEU A 110 0.06 3.76 -1.32
C LEU A 110 -0.32 5.17 -1.74
N GLU A 111 -0.19 5.51 -3.02
CA GLU A 111 -0.62 6.78 -3.59
C GLU A 111 -1.82 6.55 -4.50
N ASP A 112 -2.87 7.33 -4.30
CA ASP A 112 -4.02 7.35 -5.19
C ASP A 112 -3.74 8.20 -6.44
N THR A 113 -4.00 7.64 -7.63
CA THR A 113 -3.75 8.34 -8.91
C THR A 113 -4.66 9.54 -9.14
N GLU A 114 -5.85 9.57 -8.55
CA GLU A 114 -6.84 10.63 -8.81
C GLU A 114 -6.69 11.81 -7.86
N SER A 115 -6.56 11.52 -6.56
CA SER A 115 -6.54 12.50 -5.48
C SER A 115 -5.13 12.81 -4.96
N ALA A 116 -4.10 12.09 -5.43
CA ALA A 116 -2.72 12.16 -4.96
C ALA A 116 -2.59 11.98 -3.42
N VAL A 117 -3.60 11.38 -2.78
CA VAL A 117 -3.53 11.02 -1.36
C VAL A 117 -2.55 9.90 -1.18
N ARG A 118 -1.68 10.02 -0.19
CA ARG A 118 -0.68 9.01 0.16
C ARG A 118 -1.00 8.41 1.51
N PHE A 119 -1.04 7.10 1.60
CA PHE A 119 -1.11 6.38 2.87
C PHE A 119 0.24 5.78 3.18
N ALA A 120 0.79 6.13 4.35
CA ALA A 120 2.07 5.65 4.82
C ALA A 120 1.88 4.52 5.84
N PHE A 121 2.47 3.36 5.55
CA PHE A 121 2.32 2.12 6.30
C PHE A 121 3.61 1.75 7.03
N THR A 122 3.44 1.33 8.29
CA THR A 122 4.48 0.76 9.15
C THR A 122 4.10 -0.70 9.48
N PRO A 123 5.07 -1.57 9.83
CA PRO A 123 4.81 -2.99 10.10
C PRO A 123 3.79 -3.23 11.22
N ASP A 124 3.78 -2.38 12.25
CA ASP A 124 2.92 -2.54 13.44
C ASP A 124 1.51 -1.91 13.30
N LEU A 125 1.02 -1.72 12.08
CA LEU A 125 -0.30 -1.12 11.88
C LEU A 125 -1.41 -2.04 12.45
N PRO A 126 -2.32 -1.55 13.31
CA PRO A 126 -3.39 -2.37 13.85
C PRO A 126 -4.47 -2.67 12.81
N ASP A 127 -5.23 -3.74 13.03
CA ASP A 127 -6.36 -4.14 12.16
C ASP A 127 -7.38 -3.02 11.93
N THR A 128 -7.59 -2.15 12.94
CA THR A 128 -8.50 -1.01 12.83
C THR A 128 -8.06 -0.02 11.76
N ALA A 129 -6.75 0.17 11.56
CA ALA A 129 -6.22 1.05 10.53
C ALA A 129 -6.55 0.53 9.12
N TYR A 130 -6.40 -0.78 8.89
CA TYR A 130 -6.75 -1.41 7.61
C TYR A 130 -8.24 -1.36 7.34
N ARG A 131 -9.09 -1.53 8.36
CA ARG A 131 -10.54 -1.39 8.21
C ARG A 131 -10.93 0.02 7.83
N GLN A 132 -10.36 1.03 8.49
CA GLN A 132 -10.64 2.44 8.21
C GLN A 132 -10.29 2.85 6.77
N LEU A 133 -9.34 2.19 6.10
CA LEU A 133 -9.03 2.47 4.69
C LEU A 133 -10.26 2.34 3.78
N PHE A 134 -11.13 1.37 4.06
CA PHE A 134 -12.34 1.13 3.27
C PHE A 134 -13.47 2.12 3.57
N ASP A 135 -13.40 2.80 4.72
CA ASP A 135 -14.41 3.76 5.17
C ASP A 135 -13.97 5.22 4.95
N LEU A 136 -12.75 5.44 4.44
CA LEU A 136 -12.18 6.77 4.27
C LEU A 136 -12.71 7.48 3.02
N ASP A 137 -13.09 8.74 3.21
CA ASP A 137 -13.35 9.65 2.11
C ASP A 137 -12.05 10.31 1.63
N LEU A 138 -11.47 9.75 0.56
CA LEU A 138 -10.22 10.24 -0.03
C LEU A 138 -10.31 11.69 -0.53
N SER A 139 -11.51 12.14 -0.93
CA SER A 139 -11.70 13.50 -1.48
C SER A 139 -11.36 14.58 -0.45
N SER A 140 -11.61 14.31 0.83
CA SER A 140 -11.33 15.20 1.96
C SER A 140 -9.84 15.40 2.24
N SER A 141 -8.99 14.52 1.70
CA SER A 141 -7.56 14.45 2.04
C SER A 141 -6.65 14.73 0.85
N THR A 142 -7.19 15.18 -0.28
CA THR A 142 -6.49 15.43 -1.56
C THR A 142 -5.09 16.02 -1.38
N GLY A 143 -4.08 15.36 -1.98
CA GLY A 143 -2.67 15.77 -1.97
C GLY A 143 -1.95 15.63 -0.62
N ARG A 144 -2.60 15.07 0.41
CA ARG A 144 -1.98 14.87 1.73
C ARG A 144 -1.38 13.48 1.85
N THR A 145 -0.35 13.39 2.70
CA THR A 145 0.14 12.11 3.21
C THR A 145 -0.48 11.86 4.57
N LEU A 146 -1.16 10.72 4.71
CA LEU A 146 -1.82 10.28 5.91
C LEU A 146 -1.02 9.15 6.56
N ARG A 147 -0.78 9.29 7.86
CA ARG A 147 -0.21 8.25 8.72
C ARG A 147 -1.23 7.85 9.76
N PHE A 148 -1.26 6.57 10.11
CA PHE A 148 -2.13 6.12 11.18
C PHE A 148 -1.57 6.55 12.54
N VAL A 149 -2.33 7.38 13.27
CA VAL A 149 -1.98 7.85 14.61
C VAL A 149 -2.65 6.95 15.64
N ALA A 150 -1.91 5.97 16.18
CA ALA A 150 -2.45 4.97 17.10
C ALA A 150 -3.14 5.57 18.33
N GLY A 151 -2.55 6.62 18.93
CA GLY A 151 -3.14 7.32 20.10
C GLY A 151 -4.47 8.02 19.82
N ARG A 152 -4.81 8.24 18.55
CA ARG A 152 -6.09 8.85 18.11
C ARG A 152 -6.95 7.90 17.29
N ASN A 153 -6.46 6.70 17.00
CA ASN A 153 -7.10 5.66 16.20
C ASN A 153 -7.67 6.22 14.87
N ARG A 154 -6.89 7.03 14.14
CA ARG A 154 -7.28 7.64 12.86
C ARG A 154 -6.10 7.94 11.95
N TRP A 155 -6.38 8.10 10.66
CA TRP A 155 -5.44 8.56 9.64
C TRP A 155 -5.33 10.09 9.63
N GLU A 156 -4.11 10.65 9.74
CA GLU A 156 -3.84 12.10 9.73
C GLU A 156 -2.59 12.52 8.95
#